data_AF-A0A194XWH5-F1
#
_entry.id   AF-A0A194XWH5-F1
#
_cell.length_a   1.000
_cell.length_b   1.000
_cell.length_c   1.000
_cell.angle_alpha   90.00
_cell.angle_beta   90.00
_cell.angle_gamma   90.00
#
_symmetry.space_group_name_H-M   'P 1'
#
loop_
_entity.id
_entity.type
_entity.pdbx_description
1 polymer ?
#
loop_
_entity_poly.entity_id
_entity_poly.type
_entity_poly.pdbx_seq_one_letter_code
_entity_poly.pdbx_strand_id
1 'polypeptide(L)'
;FLVFHDKDYFHHECKRLCREVQNWILHFSEYSDNRACRLTSDIDNAKIVVRLNNTMLDGSDVNTYLADRVKRRDVLMSLTMTMMWEFILRRYLFGMAREMRRKLQEIERALREAGPTAAVELWRATTLTLLSKSTSHIKSVDLEAQAVCVAIFEVLCEVLPSPTHQEDHLTNMLTNVVKRAVKLSIEMRTQRAEYTILSPLPDYNSDGDLSSKVVFNAASMNERDGITGTNEELERQKAIVRIILFPLVVKKGTDDGSGNEE
;
A
#
# COMPACT_ATOMS: atom_id res chain seq x y z
N PHE A 1 23.88 -12.30 -7.79
CA PHE A 1 23.21 -13.13 -6.75
C PHE A 1 22.17 -12.29 -6.02
N LEU A 2 22.60 -11.24 -5.30
CA LEU A 2 21.78 -10.07 -4.94
C LEU A 2 21.72 -9.13 -6.15
N VAL A 3 20.57 -8.49 -6.39
CA VAL A 3 20.39 -7.42 -7.37
C VAL A 3 20.17 -6.14 -6.58
N PHE A 4 21.09 -5.20 -6.72
CA PHE A 4 21.03 -3.93 -6.03
C PHE A 4 20.11 -2.96 -6.78
N HIS A 5 19.21 -2.33 -6.04
CA HIS A 5 18.37 -1.25 -6.50
C HIS A 5 18.48 -0.08 -5.51
N ASP A 6 18.66 1.13 -6.04
CA ASP A 6 18.75 2.35 -5.24
C ASP A 6 17.37 2.95 -4.94
N LYS A 7 17.38 4.07 -4.22
CA LYS A 7 16.17 4.80 -3.84
C LYS A 7 15.38 5.30 -5.06
N ASP A 8 16.07 5.71 -6.11
CA ASP A 8 15.45 6.26 -7.32
C ASP A 8 14.69 5.19 -8.10
N TYR A 9 15.25 3.97 -8.19
CA TYR A 9 14.54 2.81 -8.73
C TYR A 9 13.22 2.56 -8.01
N PHE A 10 13.24 2.47 -6.67
CA PHE A 10 12.01 2.21 -5.91
C PHE A 10 11.02 3.36 -5.96
N HIS A 11 11.50 4.61 -5.98
CA HIS A 11 10.64 5.76 -6.21
C HIS A 11 9.95 5.69 -7.58
N HIS A 12 10.68 5.33 -8.63
CA HIS A 12 10.13 5.17 -9.97
C HIS A 12 9.09 4.04 -10.03
N GLU A 13 9.41 2.86 -9.50
CA GLU A 13 8.49 1.71 -9.52
C GLU A 13 7.25 1.96 -8.65
N CYS A 14 7.37 2.68 -7.54
CA CYS A 14 6.22 3.13 -6.76
C CYS A 14 5.34 4.13 -7.54
N LYS A 15 5.92 5.14 -8.19
CA LYS A 15 5.17 6.03 -9.08
C LYS A 15 4.49 5.29 -10.23
N ARG A 16 5.13 4.24 -10.76
CA ARG A 16 4.54 3.37 -11.79
C ARG A 16 3.36 2.59 -11.23
N LEU A 17 3.51 1.95 -10.07
CA LEU A 17 2.42 1.24 -9.41
C LEU A 17 1.24 2.18 -9.12
N CYS A 18 1.51 3.39 -8.62
CA CYS A 18 0.49 4.42 -8.39
C CYS A 18 -0.35 4.70 -9.64
N ARG A 19 0.31 4.92 -10.78
CA ARG A 19 -0.36 5.19 -12.07
C ARG A 19 -1.18 3.99 -12.55
N GLU A 20 -0.67 2.78 -12.39
CA GLU A 20 -1.39 1.57 -12.78
C GLU A 20 -2.65 1.33 -11.93
N VAL A 21 -2.56 1.58 -10.62
CA VAL A 21 -3.73 1.55 -9.74
C VAL A 21 -4.73 2.64 -10.12
N GLN A 22 -4.27 3.87 -10.35
CA GLN A 22 -5.13 4.98 -10.77
C GLN A 22 -5.87 4.67 -12.07
N ASN A 23 -5.17 4.15 -13.09
CA ASN A 23 -5.79 3.75 -14.37
C ASN A 23 -6.78 2.61 -14.18
N TRP A 24 -6.47 1.64 -13.32
CA TRP A 24 -7.39 0.55 -13.02
C TRP A 24 -8.66 1.04 -12.33
N ILE A 25 -8.54 1.95 -11.36
CA ILE A 25 -9.68 2.57 -10.66
C ILE A 25 -10.53 3.41 -11.60
N LEU A 26 -9.89 4.13 -12.54
CA LEU A 26 -10.60 4.86 -13.59
C LEU A 26 -11.51 3.91 -14.38
N HIS A 27 -10.96 2.81 -14.91
CA HIS A 27 -11.73 1.82 -15.66
C HIS A 27 -12.84 1.19 -14.80
N PHE A 28 -12.52 0.75 -13.58
CA PHE A 28 -13.50 0.17 -12.66
C PHE A 28 -14.68 1.12 -12.39
N SER A 29 -14.39 2.40 -12.14
CA SER A 29 -15.39 3.44 -11.91
C SER A 29 -16.19 3.79 -13.17
N GLU A 30 -15.57 3.76 -14.35
CA GLU A 30 -16.22 4.07 -15.63
C GLU A 30 -17.19 2.96 -16.07
N TYR A 31 -16.78 1.69 -15.96
CA TYR A 31 -17.68 0.58 -16.25
C TYR A 31 -18.90 0.57 -15.31
N SER A 32 -18.75 1.13 -14.11
CA SER A 32 -19.82 1.27 -13.12
C SER A 32 -20.43 2.67 -13.08
N ASP A 33 -20.32 3.48 -14.14
CA ASP A 33 -20.76 4.89 -14.12
C ASP A 33 -22.28 5.06 -13.91
N ASN A 34 -23.07 4.09 -14.37
CA ASN A 34 -24.53 4.08 -14.16
C ASN A 34 -24.95 3.60 -12.75
N ARG A 35 -24.00 3.25 -11.88
CA ARG A 35 -24.27 2.74 -10.54
C ARG A 35 -23.78 3.71 -9.48
N ALA A 36 -24.58 3.85 -8.42
CA ALA A 36 -24.19 4.57 -7.22
C ALA A 36 -23.33 3.67 -6.33
N CYS A 37 -22.40 4.28 -5.60
CA CYS A 37 -21.77 3.60 -4.48
C CYS A 37 -22.81 3.31 -3.40
N ARG A 38 -22.67 2.18 -2.70
CA ARG A 38 -23.46 1.91 -1.50
C ARG A 38 -23.05 2.88 -0.40
N LEU A 39 -24.03 3.32 0.40
CA LEU A 39 -23.72 4.06 1.63
C LEU A 39 -23.04 3.12 2.62
N THR A 40 -22.22 3.66 3.51
CA THR A 40 -21.61 2.87 4.58
C THR A 40 -22.64 2.18 5.48
N SER A 41 -23.87 2.71 5.56
CA SER A 41 -25.00 2.08 6.25
C SER A 41 -25.54 0.83 5.58
N ASP A 42 -25.32 0.70 4.27
CA ASP A 42 -25.88 -0.37 3.42
C ASP A 42 -24.86 -1.49 3.16
N ILE A 43 -23.68 -1.40 3.79
CA ILE A 43 -22.61 -2.39 3.70
C ILE A 43 -22.62 -3.23 4.99
N ASP A 44 -23.02 -4.49 4.88
CA ASP A 44 -23.11 -5.41 6.02
C ASP A 44 -21.73 -5.72 6.64
N ASN A 45 -20.67 -5.65 5.84
CA ASN A 45 -19.32 -5.97 6.28
C ASN A 45 -18.69 -4.80 7.04
N ALA A 46 -18.77 -4.84 8.38
CA ALA A 46 -18.18 -3.83 9.26
C ALA A 46 -16.69 -3.56 9.00
N LYS A 47 -15.90 -4.53 8.54
CA LYS A 47 -14.48 -4.30 8.21
C LYS A 47 -14.32 -3.40 6.98
N ILE A 48 -15.20 -3.51 6.00
CA ILE A 48 -15.19 -2.63 4.82
C ILE A 48 -15.58 -1.21 5.24
N VAL A 49 -16.60 -1.06 6.09
CA VAL A 49 -17.00 0.25 6.64
C VAL A 49 -15.85 0.92 7.39
N VAL A 50 -15.15 0.19 8.27
CA VAL A 50 -13.97 0.72 8.97
C VAL A 50 -12.87 1.14 7.99
N ARG A 51 -12.60 0.34 6.95
CA ARG A 51 -11.61 0.71 5.92
C ARG A 51 -12.00 1.97 5.17
N LEU A 52 -13.27 2.12 4.80
CA LEU A 52 -13.80 3.30 4.12
C LEU A 52 -13.65 4.55 5.00
N ASN A 53 -14.06 4.48 6.26
CA ASN A 53 -13.92 5.60 7.18
C ASN A 53 -12.44 5.98 7.38
N ASN A 54 -11.54 4.98 7.43
CA ASN A 54 -10.11 5.23 7.56
C ASN A 54 -9.44 5.83 6.31
N THR A 55 -10.15 5.92 5.16
CA THR A 55 -9.63 6.66 4.00
C THR A 55 -9.66 8.17 4.21
N MET A 56 -10.55 8.65 5.10
CA MET A 56 -10.72 10.07 5.41
C MET A 56 -9.92 10.42 6.67
N LEU A 57 -8.82 11.16 6.49
CA LEU A 57 -7.91 11.54 7.57
C LEU A 57 -8.35 12.80 8.32
N ASP A 58 -9.25 13.59 7.73
CA ASP A 58 -9.73 14.84 8.29
C ASP A 58 -11.02 14.67 9.12
N GLY A 59 -11.54 13.43 9.18
CA GLY A 59 -12.78 13.06 9.87
C GLY A 59 -14.05 13.40 9.08
N SER A 60 -13.93 13.78 7.80
CA SER A 60 -15.11 14.03 6.96
C SER A 60 -15.87 12.74 6.60
N ASP A 61 -17.17 12.87 6.35
CA ASP A 61 -18.01 11.73 5.97
C ASP A 61 -17.66 11.21 4.58
N VAL A 62 -17.15 9.98 4.53
CA VAL A 62 -16.75 9.29 3.30
C VAL A 62 -17.91 9.17 2.30
N ASN A 63 -19.17 9.10 2.76
CA ASN A 63 -20.34 9.00 1.88
C ASN A 63 -20.48 10.23 0.96
N THR A 64 -20.05 11.41 1.43
CA THR A 64 -20.05 12.64 0.63
C THR A 64 -19.16 12.51 -0.60
N TYR A 65 -18.02 11.81 -0.48
CA TYR A 65 -17.09 11.57 -1.57
C TYR A 65 -17.58 10.42 -2.47
N LEU A 66 -18.13 9.35 -1.88
CA LEU A 66 -18.68 8.22 -2.62
C LEU A 66 -19.90 8.60 -3.50
N ALA A 67 -20.69 9.60 -3.08
CA ALA A 67 -21.81 10.12 -3.86
C ALA A 67 -21.39 10.92 -5.11
N ASP A 68 -20.18 11.48 -5.12
CA ASP A 68 -19.63 12.27 -6.23
C ASP A 68 -18.82 11.37 -7.18
N ARG A 69 -19.22 11.34 -8.45
CA ARG A 69 -18.65 10.41 -9.46
C ARG A 69 -17.16 10.63 -9.73
N VAL A 70 -16.66 11.84 -9.49
CA VAL A 70 -15.24 12.16 -9.67
C VAL A 70 -14.51 11.86 -8.37
N LYS A 71 -15.02 12.33 -7.23
CA LYS A 71 -14.34 12.18 -5.93
C LYS A 71 -14.34 10.76 -5.39
N ARG A 72 -15.30 9.91 -5.77
CA ARG A 72 -15.32 8.49 -5.36
C ARG A 72 -14.06 7.76 -5.79
N ARG A 73 -13.45 8.17 -6.91
CA ARG A 73 -12.21 7.55 -7.43
C ARG A 73 -11.06 7.70 -6.43
N ASP A 74 -11.01 8.79 -5.68
CA ASP A 74 -9.98 9.06 -4.68
C ASP A 74 -10.14 8.13 -3.48
N VAL A 75 -11.38 7.91 -3.04
CA VAL A 75 -11.71 6.95 -1.97
C VAL A 75 -11.39 5.52 -2.41
N LEU A 76 -11.80 5.11 -3.61
CA LEU A 76 -11.54 3.77 -4.14
C LEU A 76 -10.03 3.52 -4.33
N MET A 77 -9.28 4.53 -4.79
CA MET A 77 -7.82 4.47 -4.91
C MET A 77 -7.15 4.33 -3.54
N SER A 78 -7.54 5.16 -2.56
CA SER A 78 -7.02 5.10 -1.20
C SER A 78 -7.29 3.74 -0.54
N LEU A 79 -8.52 3.22 -0.68
CA LEU A 79 -8.92 1.91 -0.19
C LEU A 79 -8.08 0.79 -0.82
N THR A 80 -7.91 0.82 -2.15
CA THR A 80 -7.12 -0.17 -2.90
C THR A 80 -5.66 -0.15 -2.47
N MET A 81 -5.05 1.04 -2.37
CA MET A 81 -3.66 1.17 -1.96
C MET A 81 -3.43 0.76 -0.51
N THR A 82 -4.39 1.04 0.38
CA THR A 82 -4.35 0.58 1.78
C THR A 82 -4.37 -0.94 1.84
N MET A 83 -5.25 -1.59 1.07
CA MET A 83 -5.30 -3.06 1.01
C MET A 83 -4.01 -3.65 0.41
N MET A 84 -3.47 -3.06 -0.66
CA MET A 84 -2.17 -3.48 -1.21
C MET A 84 -1.04 -3.31 -0.19
N TRP A 85 -1.04 -2.22 0.58
CA TRP A 85 -0.06 -2.01 1.64
C TRP A 85 -0.14 -3.09 2.72
N GLU A 86 -1.33 -3.37 3.24
CA GLU A 86 -1.53 -4.36 4.31
C GLU A 86 -1.24 -5.80 3.85
N PHE A 87 -1.75 -6.16 2.67
CA PHE A 87 -1.69 -7.53 2.20
C PHE A 87 -0.36 -7.86 1.54
N ILE A 88 0.28 -6.87 0.91
CA ILE A 88 1.50 -7.06 0.11
C ILE A 88 2.69 -6.35 0.75
N LEU A 89 2.68 -5.01 0.76
CA LEU A 89 3.90 -4.21 0.94
C LEU A 89 4.47 -4.26 2.37
N ARG A 90 3.62 -4.43 3.39
CA ARG A 90 4.04 -4.55 4.80
C ARG A 90 4.52 -5.97 5.17
N ARG A 91 4.42 -6.96 4.27
CA ARG A 91 4.87 -8.32 4.56
C ARG A 91 6.40 -8.38 4.64
N TYR A 92 6.90 -9.22 5.55
CA TYR A 92 8.34 -9.46 5.71
C TYR A 92 8.96 -10.05 4.44
N LEU A 93 8.29 -11.05 3.87
CA LEU A 93 8.43 -11.48 2.48
C LEU A 93 7.04 -11.97 2.06
N PHE A 94 6.48 -11.43 0.98
CA PHE A 94 5.18 -11.87 0.46
C PHE A 94 5.26 -13.33 0.00
N GLY A 95 4.24 -14.17 0.22
CA GLY A 95 4.31 -15.60 -0.11
C GLY A 95 5.10 -16.46 0.90
N MET A 96 5.45 -15.91 2.06
CA MET A 96 6.15 -16.63 3.13
C MET A 96 5.16 -17.12 4.20
N ALA A 97 5.22 -18.42 4.50
CA ALA A 97 4.46 -19.01 5.58
C ALA A 97 4.73 -18.34 6.94
N ARG A 98 3.68 -18.19 7.75
CA ARG A 98 3.72 -17.50 9.05
C ARG A 98 4.76 -18.09 10.01
N GLU A 99 4.92 -19.41 10.04
CA GLU A 99 5.89 -20.08 10.92
C GLU A 99 7.34 -19.75 10.52
N MET A 100 7.67 -19.83 9.23
CA MET A 100 8.99 -19.49 8.71
C MET A 100 9.32 -18.02 8.98
N ARG A 101 8.35 -17.12 8.73
CA ARG A 101 8.48 -15.70 9.05
C ARG A 101 8.83 -15.49 10.52
N ARG A 102 8.10 -16.11 11.46
CA ARG A 102 8.34 -15.96 12.90
C ARG A 102 9.77 -16.40 13.27
N LYS A 103 10.20 -17.57 12.79
CA LYS A 103 11.56 -18.08 13.04
C LYS A 103 12.64 -17.12 12.51
N LEU A 104 12.48 -16.60 11.29
CA LEU A 104 13.43 -15.65 10.73
C LEU A 104 13.48 -14.34 11.52
N GLN A 105 12.32 -13.82 11.96
CA GLN A 105 12.27 -12.59 12.76
C GLN A 105 12.88 -12.78 14.16
N GLU A 106 12.75 -13.97 14.76
CA GLU A 106 13.42 -14.32 16.02
C GLU A 106 14.94 -14.38 15.85
N ILE A 107 15.42 -15.05 14.79
CA ILE A 107 16.86 -15.10 14.47
C ILE A 107 17.40 -13.69 14.19
N GLU A 108 16.69 -12.90 13.38
CA GLU A 108 17.09 -11.53 13.07
C GLU A 108 17.27 -10.69 14.33
N ARG A 109 16.32 -10.78 15.28
CA ARG A 109 16.40 -10.08 16.56
C ARG A 109 17.63 -10.50 17.36
N ALA A 110 17.86 -11.81 17.51
CA ALA A 110 19.02 -12.32 18.23
C ALA A 110 20.35 -11.90 17.57
N LEU A 111 20.40 -11.86 16.24
CA LEU A 111 21.57 -11.38 15.50
C LEU A 111 21.80 -9.88 15.67
N ARG A 112 20.74 -9.05 15.73
CA ARG A 112 20.85 -7.61 16.01
C ARG A 112 21.38 -7.31 17.42
N GLU A 113 21.10 -8.19 18.39
CA GLU A 113 21.63 -8.07 19.75
C GLU A 113 23.11 -8.45 19.84
N ALA A 114 23.59 -9.36 18.98
CA ALA A 114 24.92 -9.96 19.08
C ALA A 114 25.95 -9.43 18.07
N GLY A 115 25.52 -8.85 16.94
CA GLY A 115 26.38 -8.54 15.79
C GLY A 115 26.19 -7.13 15.23
N PRO A 116 27.12 -6.67 14.38
CA PRO A 116 27.02 -5.36 13.74
C PRO A 116 25.84 -5.32 12.76
N THR A 117 25.08 -4.21 12.74
CA THR A 117 23.88 -4.02 11.90
C THR A 117 24.11 -4.40 10.44
N ALA A 118 25.24 -3.98 9.85
CA ALA A 118 25.56 -4.26 8.46
C ALA A 118 25.66 -5.77 8.13
N ALA A 119 26.13 -6.59 9.07
CA ALA A 119 26.19 -8.05 8.90
C ALA A 119 24.80 -8.67 8.97
N VAL A 120 23.93 -8.16 9.85
CA VAL A 120 22.55 -8.64 9.97
C VAL A 120 21.72 -8.27 8.74
N GLU A 121 21.87 -7.05 8.21
CA GLU A 121 21.19 -6.64 6.98
C GLU A 121 21.66 -7.45 5.76
N LEU A 122 22.95 -7.75 5.66
CA LEU A 122 23.47 -8.61 4.60
C LEU A 122 22.93 -10.04 4.72
N TRP A 123 22.88 -10.59 5.94
CA TRP A 123 22.28 -11.90 6.20
C TRP A 123 20.81 -11.93 5.82
N ARG A 124 20.03 -10.91 6.21
CA ARG A 124 18.60 -10.77 5.88
C ARG A 124 18.40 -10.74 4.38
N ALA A 125 19.06 -9.83 3.67
CA ALA A 125 18.97 -9.68 2.22
C ALA A 125 19.33 -10.96 1.47
N THR A 126 20.43 -11.61 1.88
CA THR A 126 20.93 -12.87 1.31
C THR A 126 19.92 -14.00 1.49
N THR A 127 19.45 -14.20 2.73
CA THR A 127 18.48 -15.24 3.07
C THR A 127 17.17 -15.05 2.31
N LEU A 128 16.61 -13.83 2.31
CA LEU A 128 15.36 -13.55 1.60
C LEU A 128 15.49 -13.72 0.08
N THR A 129 16.65 -13.38 -0.49
CA THR A 129 16.94 -13.58 -1.92
C THR A 129 17.04 -15.05 -2.32
N LEU A 130 17.57 -15.89 -1.44
CA LEU A 130 17.61 -17.34 -1.67
C LEU A 130 16.22 -17.94 -1.57
N LEU A 131 15.47 -17.58 -0.54
CA LEU A 131 14.11 -18.08 -0.33
C LEU A 131 13.17 -17.66 -1.46
N SER A 132 13.30 -16.43 -1.97
CA SER A 132 12.44 -15.90 -3.04
C SER A 132 12.58 -16.64 -4.36
N LYS A 133 13.70 -17.33 -4.58
CA LYS A 133 13.98 -18.12 -5.80
C LYS A 133 13.51 -19.57 -5.72
N SER A 134 13.07 -20.03 -4.55
CA SER A 134 12.61 -21.41 -4.39
C SER A 134 11.29 -21.65 -5.13
N THR A 135 11.14 -22.82 -5.74
CA THR A 135 9.93 -23.17 -6.52
C THR A 135 8.67 -23.22 -5.65
N SER A 136 8.80 -23.63 -4.38
CA SER A 136 7.71 -23.61 -3.41
C SER A 136 7.26 -22.19 -3.11
N HIS A 137 8.20 -21.26 -2.94
CA HIS A 137 7.89 -19.86 -2.71
C HIS A 137 7.20 -19.22 -3.91
N ILE A 138 7.72 -19.43 -5.13
CA ILE A 138 7.11 -18.89 -6.36
C ILE A 138 5.65 -19.33 -6.48
N LYS A 139 5.35 -20.61 -6.24
CA LYS A 139 3.97 -21.13 -6.24
C LYS A 139 3.10 -20.48 -5.16
N SER A 140 3.64 -20.28 -3.95
CA SER A 140 2.92 -19.60 -2.86
C SER A 140 2.62 -18.15 -3.22
N VAL A 141 3.57 -17.45 -3.83
CA VAL A 141 3.42 -16.07 -4.30
C VAL A 141 2.30 -15.95 -5.33
N ASP A 142 2.25 -16.83 -6.32
CA ASP A 142 1.19 -16.81 -7.35
C ASP A 142 -0.21 -17.03 -6.74
N LEU A 143 -0.35 -18.02 -5.85
CA LEU A 143 -1.60 -18.33 -5.17
C LEU A 143 -2.06 -17.19 -4.25
N GLU A 144 -1.16 -16.64 -3.44
CA GLU A 144 -1.48 -15.53 -2.54
C GLU A 144 -1.78 -14.24 -3.33
N ALA A 145 -1.10 -13.98 -4.45
CA ALA A 145 -1.38 -12.83 -5.30
C ALA A 145 -2.79 -12.91 -5.91
N GLN A 146 -3.22 -14.09 -6.35
CA GLN A 146 -4.59 -14.31 -6.81
C GLN A 146 -5.60 -14.06 -5.69
N ALA A 147 -5.36 -14.59 -4.49
CA ALA A 147 -6.23 -14.37 -3.33
C ALA A 147 -6.35 -12.89 -2.95
N VAL A 148 -5.24 -12.14 -3.01
CA VAL A 148 -5.24 -10.69 -2.78
C VAL A 148 -6.02 -9.94 -3.86
N CYS A 149 -5.88 -10.34 -5.13
CA CYS A 149 -6.65 -9.75 -6.23
C CYS A 149 -8.16 -9.94 -6.02
N VAL A 150 -8.59 -11.16 -5.70
CA VAL A 150 -10.00 -11.48 -5.41
C VAL A 150 -10.49 -10.65 -4.22
N ALA A 151 -9.75 -10.62 -3.11
CA ALA A 151 -10.14 -9.88 -1.93
C ALA A 151 -10.29 -8.36 -2.18
N ILE A 152 -9.38 -7.75 -2.95
CA ILE A 152 -9.48 -6.33 -3.33
C ILE A 152 -10.70 -6.11 -4.21
N PHE A 153 -10.91 -6.97 -5.21
CA PHE A 153 -12.03 -6.85 -6.14
C PHE A 153 -13.38 -6.98 -5.43
N GLU A 154 -13.54 -7.98 -4.56
CA GLU A 154 -14.76 -8.20 -3.78
C GLU A 154 -15.09 -7.00 -2.88
N VAL A 155 -14.09 -6.46 -2.18
CA VAL A 155 -14.29 -5.26 -1.35
C VAL A 155 -14.76 -4.08 -2.20
N LEU A 156 -14.16 -3.87 -3.37
CA LEU A 156 -14.55 -2.75 -4.24
C LEU A 156 -15.94 -2.96 -4.86
N CYS A 157 -16.30 -4.18 -5.23
CA CYS A 157 -17.64 -4.51 -5.73
C CYS A 157 -18.73 -4.36 -4.65
N GLU A 158 -18.38 -4.58 -3.39
CA GLU A 158 -19.29 -4.31 -2.28
C GLU A 158 -19.57 -2.79 -2.13
N VAL A 159 -18.55 -1.94 -2.36
CA VAL A 159 -18.68 -0.48 -2.30
C VAL A 159 -19.34 0.10 -3.56
N LEU A 160 -18.90 -0.32 -4.74
CA LEU A 160 -19.41 0.09 -6.04
C LEU A 160 -19.67 -1.17 -6.89
N PRO A 161 -20.91 -1.64 -6.97
CA PRO A 161 -21.23 -2.88 -7.67
C PRO A 161 -20.79 -2.84 -9.14
N SER A 162 -19.88 -3.73 -9.55
CA SER A 162 -19.41 -3.83 -10.95
C SER A 162 -20.47 -4.44 -11.88
N PRO A 163 -20.54 -4.05 -13.18
CA PRO A 163 -21.34 -4.76 -14.16
C PRO A 163 -20.73 -6.13 -14.50
N THR A 164 -21.55 -7.19 -14.45
CA THR A 164 -21.12 -8.59 -14.56
C THR A 164 -20.37 -8.93 -15.85
N HIS A 165 -20.65 -8.22 -16.96
CA HIS A 165 -20.07 -8.51 -18.27
C HIS A 165 -18.61 -8.04 -18.45
N GLN A 166 -18.05 -7.24 -17.52
CA GLN A 166 -16.65 -6.76 -17.58
C GLN A 166 -15.79 -7.26 -16.42
N GLU A 167 -16.35 -8.10 -15.53
CA GLU A 167 -15.65 -8.54 -14.31
C GLU A 167 -14.36 -9.31 -14.64
N ASP A 168 -14.37 -10.18 -15.64
CA ASP A 168 -13.18 -10.92 -16.06
C ASP A 168 -12.08 -9.98 -16.55
N HIS A 169 -12.42 -8.96 -17.34
CA HIS A 169 -11.46 -8.00 -17.85
C HIS A 169 -10.84 -7.18 -16.72
N LEU A 170 -11.68 -6.64 -15.83
CA LEU A 170 -11.24 -5.86 -14.67
C LEU A 170 -10.38 -6.69 -13.70
N THR A 171 -10.75 -7.95 -13.47
CA THR A 171 -10.00 -8.88 -12.61
C THR A 171 -8.63 -9.19 -13.22
N ASN A 172 -8.56 -9.41 -14.53
CA ASN A 172 -7.28 -9.63 -15.22
C ASN A 172 -6.37 -8.40 -15.16
N MET A 173 -6.93 -7.20 -15.33
CA MET A 173 -6.16 -5.96 -15.17
C MET A 173 -5.66 -5.80 -13.73
N LEU A 174 -6.53 -6.01 -12.73
CA LEU A 174 -6.15 -5.92 -11.31
C LEU A 174 -5.06 -6.93 -10.97
N THR A 175 -5.15 -8.16 -11.51
CA THR A 175 -4.14 -9.21 -11.33
C THR A 175 -2.75 -8.73 -11.76
N ASN A 176 -2.64 -7.99 -12.87
CA ASN A 176 -1.37 -7.45 -13.33
C ASN A 176 -0.82 -6.37 -12.39
N VAL A 177 -1.70 -5.50 -11.88
CA VAL A 177 -1.32 -4.47 -10.89
C VAL A 177 -0.84 -5.10 -9.58
N VAL A 178 -1.57 -6.12 -9.09
CA VAL A 178 -1.19 -6.88 -7.88
C VAL A 178 0.15 -7.60 -8.09
N LYS A 179 0.36 -8.24 -9.23
CA LYS A 179 1.66 -8.87 -9.56
C LYS A 179 2.82 -7.87 -9.54
N ARG A 180 2.60 -6.63 -10.01
CA ARG A 180 3.62 -5.58 -9.90
C ARG A 180 3.89 -5.20 -8.46
N ALA A 181 2.86 -4.98 -7.65
CA ALA A 181 3.01 -4.67 -6.23
C ALA A 181 3.76 -5.77 -5.48
N VAL A 182 3.46 -7.04 -5.78
CA VAL A 182 4.15 -8.22 -5.23
C VAL A 182 5.62 -8.24 -5.62
N LYS A 183 5.92 -8.07 -6.92
CA LYS A 183 7.30 -8.01 -7.42
C LYS A 183 8.09 -6.91 -6.72
N LEU A 184 7.52 -5.70 -6.66
CA LEU A 184 8.11 -4.56 -5.98
C LEU A 184 8.38 -4.84 -4.50
N SER A 185 7.43 -5.45 -3.79
CA SER A 185 7.61 -5.85 -2.39
C SER A 185 8.77 -6.81 -2.20
N ILE A 186 8.93 -7.81 -3.07
CA ILE A 186 10.04 -8.77 -2.98
C ILE A 186 11.37 -8.07 -3.28
N GLU A 187 11.42 -7.21 -4.30
CA GLU A 187 12.63 -6.44 -4.65
C GLU A 187 13.06 -5.54 -3.49
N MET A 188 12.13 -4.85 -2.83
CA MET A 188 12.38 -4.02 -1.65
C MET A 188 12.92 -4.86 -0.48
N ARG A 189 12.31 -6.01 -0.19
CA ARG A 189 12.68 -6.86 0.96
C ARG A 189 14.01 -7.58 0.76
N THR A 190 14.48 -7.72 -0.48
CA THR A 190 15.75 -8.36 -0.81
C THR A 190 16.94 -7.39 -0.87
N GLN A 191 16.71 -6.09 -0.66
CA GLN A 191 17.78 -5.12 -0.49
C GLN A 191 18.42 -5.20 0.90
N ARG A 192 19.68 -4.77 0.98
CA ARG A 192 20.41 -4.61 2.25
C ARG A 192 19.81 -3.48 3.06
N ALA A 193 19.59 -2.31 2.46
CA ALA A 193 18.81 -1.26 3.07
C ALA A 193 17.35 -1.73 3.29
N GLU A 194 16.74 -1.31 4.38
CA GLU A 194 15.36 -1.61 4.69
C GLU A 194 14.46 -0.58 4.00
N TYR A 195 13.85 -1.01 2.90
CA TYR A 195 12.80 -0.23 2.25
C TYR A 195 11.44 -0.56 2.87
N THR A 196 10.78 0.46 3.38
CA THR A 196 9.44 0.36 3.98
C THR A 196 8.49 1.33 3.30
N ILE A 197 7.21 0.99 3.30
CA ILE A 197 6.16 1.86 2.78
C ILE A 197 5.36 2.37 3.97
N LEU A 198 5.31 3.68 4.13
CA LEU A 198 4.56 4.36 5.19
C LEU A 198 3.29 4.96 4.61
N SER A 199 2.16 4.52 5.15
CA SER A 199 0.88 5.18 4.96
C SER A 199 0.48 5.81 6.29
N PRO A 200 0.30 7.14 6.37
CA PRO A 200 -0.38 7.72 7.52
C PRO A 200 -1.78 7.08 7.63
N LEU A 201 -2.21 6.82 8.85
CA LEU A 201 -3.56 6.35 9.15
C LEU A 201 -4.19 7.36 10.12
N PRO A 202 -5.52 7.55 10.06
CA PRO A 202 -6.20 8.37 11.05
C PRO A 202 -6.06 7.68 12.41
N ASP A 203 -5.73 8.46 13.42
CA ASP A 203 -5.66 7.99 14.79
C ASP A 203 -6.94 8.43 15.51
N TYR A 204 -7.60 7.49 16.18
CA TYR A 204 -8.87 7.71 16.87
C TYR A 204 -8.65 7.46 18.36
N ASN A 205 -9.19 8.34 19.20
CA ASN A 205 -9.15 8.17 20.64
C ASN A 205 -10.11 7.05 21.09
N SER A 206 -10.10 6.75 22.38
CA SER A 206 -10.97 5.71 22.97
C SER A 206 -12.47 5.97 22.83
N ASP A 207 -12.85 7.21 22.54
CA ASP A 207 -14.24 7.64 22.37
C ASP A 207 -14.70 7.55 20.89
N GLY A 208 -13.79 7.21 19.97
CA GLY A 208 -14.06 7.11 18.53
C GLY A 208 -13.91 8.43 17.76
N ASP A 209 -13.42 9.48 18.41
CA ASP A 209 -13.14 10.77 17.80
C ASP A 209 -11.71 10.82 17.26
N LEU A 210 -11.51 11.56 16.16
CA LEU A 210 -10.19 11.74 15.55
C LEU A 210 -9.24 12.43 16.55
N SER A 211 -8.19 11.73 16.97
CA SER A 211 -7.22 12.18 17.98
C SER A 211 -6.34 13.33 17.46
N SER A 212 -6.00 13.30 16.17
CA SER A 212 -5.19 14.33 15.52
C SER A 212 -5.38 14.33 14.01
N LYS A 213 -5.33 15.53 13.41
CA LYS A 213 -5.37 15.70 11.96
C LYS A 213 -3.96 15.63 11.39
N VAL A 214 -3.81 14.92 10.27
CA VAL A 214 -2.54 14.84 9.55
C VAL A 214 -2.29 16.16 8.82
N VAL A 215 -1.21 16.85 9.18
CA VAL A 215 -0.78 18.10 8.51
C VAL A 215 0.12 17.76 7.34
N PHE A 216 -0.06 18.47 6.22
CA PHE A 216 0.75 18.30 5.02
C PHE A 216 2.22 18.65 5.30
N ASN A 217 3.12 17.78 4.85
CA ASN A 217 4.57 17.93 5.00
C ASN A 217 5.23 17.78 3.63
N ALA A 218 5.84 18.85 3.11
CA ALA A 218 6.36 18.90 1.75
C ALA A 218 7.57 17.97 1.52
N ALA A 219 8.28 17.59 2.60
CA ALA A 219 9.41 16.67 2.52
C ALA A 219 9.00 15.21 2.31
N SER A 220 7.78 14.84 2.72
CA SER A 220 7.29 13.45 2.73
C SER A 220 6.02 13.23 1.91
N MET A 221 5.33 14.31 1.51
CA MET A 221 4.06 14.28 0.80
C MET A 221 4.15 15.11 -0.48
N ASN A 222 3.34 14.72 -1.46
CA ASN A 222 3.18 15.47 -2.69
C ASN A 222 1.69 15.68 -2.96
N GLU A 223 1.34 16.88 -3.37
CA GLU A 223 0.05 17.19 -3.96
C GLU A 223 -0.07 16.47 -5.32
N ARG A 224 -1.25 15.92 -5.62
CA ARG A 224 -1.46 15.05 -6.80
C ARG A 224 -1.52 15.81 -8.13
N ASP A 225 -2.26 16.92 -8.19
CA ASP A 225 -2.77 17.52 -9.42
C ASP A 225 -2.26 18.96 -9.66
N GLY A 226 -1.47 19.54 -8.75
CA GLY A 226 -1.09 20.95 -8.72
C GLY A 226 -2.27 21.91 -8.56
N ILE A 227 -3.48 21.41 -8.27
CA ILE A 227 -4.72 22.20 -8.28
C ILE A 227 -4.88 22.99 -6.98
N THR A 228 -4.48 22.40 -5.85
CA THR A 228 -4.71 23.02 -4.53
C THR A 228 -3.58 23.96 -4.07
N GLY A 229 -2.48 24.02 -4.83
CA GLY A 229 -1.31 24.84 -4.54
C GLY A 229 -0.01 24.03 -4.67
N THR A 230 1.12 24.69 -4.43
CA THR A 230 2.43 24.01 -4.34
C THR A 230 2.59 23.29 -3.01
N ASN A 231 3.46 22.28 -2.96
CA ASN A 231 3.74 21.54 -1.72
C ASN A 231 4.18 22.47 -0.58
N GLU A 232 5.02 23.47 -0.90
CA GLU A 232 5.56 24.43 0.07
C GLU A 232 4.48 25.39 0.60
N GLU A 233 3.52 25.78 -0.24
CA GLU A 233 2.38 26.60 0.18
C GLU A 233 1.45 25.83 1.11
N LEU A 234 1.15 24.57 0.79
CA LEU A 234 0.31 23.70 1.61
C LEU A 234 0.93 23.45 2.98
N GLU A 235 2.24 23.19 3.04
CA GLU A 235 2.97 23.05 4.31
C GLU A 235 2.94 24.36 5.12
N ARG A 236 3.22 25.51 4.49
CA ARG A 236 3.19 26.82 5.15
C ARG A 236 1.81 27.14 5.74
N GLN A 237 0.75 26.75 5.05
CA GLN A 237 -0.63 26.94 5.48
C GLN A 237 -1.08 25.91 6.52
N LYS A 238 -0.22 24.93 6.88
CA LYS A 238 -0.58 23.78 7.71
C LYS A 238 -1.84 23.08 7.18
N ALA A 239 -1.90 22.90 5.85
CA ALA A 239 -3.03 22.27 5.19
C ALA A 239 -3.27 20.88 5.78
N ILE A 240 -4.54 20.56 6.03
CA ILE A 240 -4.94 19.25 6.55
C ILE A 240 -5.04 18.28 5.36
N VAL A 241 -4.35 17.16 5.45
CA VAL A 241 -4.44 16.06 4.48
C VAL A 241 -5.80 15.39 4.65
N ARG A 242 -6.55 15.27 3.55
CA ARG A 242 -7.89 14.64 3.56
C ARG A 242 -7.83 13.16 3.25
N ILE A 243 -7.11 12.80 2.18
CA ILE A 243 -7.02 11.43 1.67
C ILE A 243 -5.57 11.16 1.25
N ILE A 244 -5.04 9.98 1.57
CA ILE A 244 -3.79 9.48 1.00
C ILE A 244 -4.10 8.58 -0.17
N LEU A 245 -3.50 8.89 -1.31
CA LEU A 245 -3.69 8.12 -2.55
C LEU A 245 -2.55 7.16 -2.81
N PHE A 246 -1.35 7.46 -2.32
CA PHE A 246 -0.21 6.59 -2.45
C PHE A 246 0.71 6.74 -1.24
N PRO A 247 1.16 5.63 -0.63
CA PRO A 247 2.03 5.67 0.54
C PRO A 247 3.48 5.97 0.17
N LEU A 248 4.21 6.60 1.08
CA LEU A 248 5.60 7.01 0.87
C LEU A 248 6.56 5.83 0.99
N VAL A 249 7.53 5.72 0.09
CA VAL A 249 8.68 4.82 0.26
C VAL A 249 9.73 5.50 1.13
N VAL A 250 10.09 4.85 2.23
CA VAL A 250 11.17 5.25 3.12
C VAL A 250 12.27 4.20 3.07
N LYS A 251 13.49 4.67 2.88
CA LYS A 251 14.71 3.87 2.98
C LYS A 251 15.30 4.11 4.36
N LYS A 252 15.47 3.04 5.13
CA LYS A 252 16.27 3.03 6.37
C LYS A 252 17.51 2.20 6.12
N GLY A 253 18.66 2.64 6.59
CA GLY A 253 19.91 1.99 6.19
C GLY A 253 20.54 2.68 4.98
N THR A 254 21.86 2.82 5.02
CA THR A 254 22.66 3.05 3.81
C THR A 254 22.72 1.78 2.95
N ASP A 255 23.14 1.91 1.68
CA ASP A 255 23.20 0.77 0.74
C ASP A 255 24.20 -0.31 1.14
N ASP A 256 25.17 0.04 1.98
CA ASP A 256 26.12 -0.86 2.64
C ASP A 256 25.62 -1.38 4.01
N GLY A 257 24.43 -0.97 4.47
CA GLY A 257 23.79 -1.43 5.71
C GLY A 257 24.38 -0.84 7.00
N SER A 258 25.13 0.26 6.91
CA SER A 258 25.90 0.82 8.04
C SER A 258 25.27 2.07 8.70
N GLY A 259 24.40 2.82 8.00
CA GLY A 259 23.87 4.09 8.49
C GLY A 259 22.37 4.09 8.78
N ASN A 260 21.96 4.69 9.91
CA ASN A 260 20.60 5.21 10.06
C ASN A 260 20.53 6.52 9.27
N GLU A 261 19.89 6.54 8.09
CA GLU A 261 19.41 7.81 7.55
C GLU A 261 17.99 8.02 8.08
N GLU A 262 17.82 9.11 8.82
CA GLU A 262 16.57 9.60 9.44
C GLU A 262 15.49 9.95 8.40
#